data_AF-E8X2P6-F1
#
_entry.id   AF-E8X2P6-F1
#
_cell.length_a   1.000
_cell.length_b   1.000
_cell.length_c   1.000
_cell.angle_alpha   90.00
_cell.angle_beta   90.00
_cell.angle_gamma   90.00
#
_symmetry.space_group_name_H-M   'P 1'
#
loop_
_entity.id
_entity.type
_entity.pdbx_description
1 polymer ?
#
loop_
_entity_poly.entity_id
_entity_poly.type
_entity_poly.pdbx_seq_one_letter_code
_entity_poly.pdbx_strand_id
1 'polypeptide(L)' 'MKLVYIGGYYINPNNVMYVSRRFSQADPKKPLAQVHFVNGAVLDLEMNPSECAQELEKA' A
#
# COMPACT_ATOMS: atom_id res chain seq x y z
N MET A 1 -10.95 -3.21 16.14
CA MET A 1 -9.83 -2.87 15.22
C MET A 1 -10.39 -2.07 14.05
N LYS A 2 -9.73 -0.97 13.65
CA LYS A 2 -10.19 -0.11 12.55
C LYS A 2 -9.42 -0.48 11.28
N LEU A 3 -10.14 -0.90 10.24
CA LEU A 3 -9.59 -1.14 8.90
C LEU A 3 -9.70 0.13 8.07
N VAL A 4 -8.74 0.36 7.18
CA VAL A 4 -8.70 1.51 6.25
C VAL A 4 -8.94 0.99 4.85
N TYR A 5 -9.80 1.67 4.09
CA TYR A 5 -10.06 1.32 2.70
C TYR A 5 -9.12 2.10 1.78
N ILE A 6 -8.15 1.41 1.17
CA ILE A 6 -7.09 2.01 0.34
C ILE A 6 -7.00 1.23 -0.98
N GLY A 7 -7.15 1.91 -2.11
CA GLY A 7 -6.94 1.32 -3.44
C GLY A 7 -7.80 0.08 -3.75
N GLY A 8 -8.98 -0.05 -3.12
CA GLY A 8 -9.86 -1.22 -3.28
C GLY A 8 -9.75 -2.28 -2.18
N TYR A 9 -8.85 -2.10 -1.20
CA TYR A 9 -8.55 -3.11 -0.17
C TYR A 9 -8.78 -2.56 1.24
N TYR A 10 -9.25 -3.43 2.15
CA TYR A 10 -9.28 -3.13 3.59
C TYR A 10 -7.95 -3.54 4.23
N ILE A 11 -7.19 -2.54 4.69
CA ILE A 11 -5.86 -2.70 5.25
C ILE A 11 -5.90 -2.42 6.76
N ASN A 12 -5.23 -3.25 7.55
CA ASN A 12 -4.98 -2.98 8.98
C ASN A 12 -3.64 -2.24 9.11
N PRO A 13 -3.62 -0.94 9.47
CA PRO A 13 -2.39 -0.15 9.55
C PRO A 13 -1.37 -0.72 10.55
N ASN A 14 -1.84 -1.31 11.65
CA ASN A 14 -0.96 -1.90 12.66
C ASN A 14 -0.16 -3.11 12.16
N ASN A 15 -0.57 -3.70 11.03
CA ASN A 15 0.14 -4.82 10.42
C ASN A 15 1.02 -4.38 9.23
N VAL A 16 1.06 -3.08 8.92
CA VAL A 16 1.93 -2.53 7.88
C VAL A 16 3.30 -2.22 8.47
N MET A 17 4.34 -2.74 7.85
CA MET A 17 5.74 -2.49 8.22
C MET A 17 6.28 -1.24 7.51
N TYR A 18 6.14 -1.17 6.18
CA TYR A 18 6.50 0.00 5.39
C TYR A 18 5.81 -0.01 4.02
N VAL A 19 5.78 1.14 3.34
CA VAL A 19 5.31 1.28 1.97
C VAL A 19 6.50 1.64 1.07
N SER A 20 6.67 0.92 -0.03
CA SER A 20 7.70 1.20 -1.05
C SER A 20 7.06 1.49 -2.40
N ARG A 21 7.86 2.03 -3.33
CA ARG A 21 7.45 2.21 -4.73
C ARG A 21 7.83 0.98 -5.55
N ARG A 22 6.92 0.52 -6.40
CA ARG A 22 7.19 -0.44 -7.48
C ARG A 22 6.68 0.12 -8.81
N PHE A 23 7.16 -0.40 -9.93
CA PHE A 23 6.60 -0.09 -11.25
C PHE A 23 5.83 -1.30 -11.77
N SER A 24 4.69 -1.06 -12.42
CA SER A 24 3.93 -2.14 -13.03
C SER A 24 4.78 -2.83 -14.10
N GLN A 25 4.72 -4.16 -14.14
CA GLN A 25 5.36 -4.92 -15.21
C GLN A 25 4.63 -4.74 -16.55
N ALA A 26 3.31 -4.49 -16.50
CA ALA A 26 2.49 -4.24 -17.69
C ALA A 26 2.67 -2.81 -18.23
N ASP A 27 2.87 -1.83 -17.34
CA ASP A 27 3.22 -0.46 -17.69
C ASP A 27 4.37 0.05 -16.79
N PRO A 28 5.63 -0.02 -17.28
CA PRO A 28 6.81 0.38 -16.51
C PRO A 28 6.83 1.85 -16.08
N LYS A 29 5.95 2.69 -16.65
CA LYS A 29 5.85 4.11 -16.29
C LYS A 29 4.82 4.36 -15.20
N LYS A 30 3.95 3.39 -14.91
CA LYS A 30 2.91 3.52 -13.88
C LYS A 30 3.49 3.12 -12.51
N PRO A 31 3.64 4.08 -11.57
CA PRO A 31 4.06 3.76 -10.21
C PRO A 31 2.92 3.03 -9.48
N LEU A 32 3.30 2.03 -8.70
CA LEU A 32 2.45 1.28 -7.79
C LEU A 32 2.94 1.49 -6.36
N ALA A 33 2.01 1.53 -5.42
CA ALA A 33 2.31 1.51 -4.00
C ALA A 33 2.42 0.05 -3.57
N GLN A 34 3.57 -0.32 -3.01
CA GLN A 34 3.79 -1.67 -2.51
C GLN A 34 3.80 -1.64 -0.98
N VAL A 35 2.80 -2.28 -0.37
CA VAL A 35 2.62 -2.35 1.08
C VAL A 35 3.25 -3.64 1.59
N HIS A 36 4.23 -3.51 2.48
CA HIS A 36 4.89 -4.64 3.14
C HIS A 36 4.29 -4.82 4.54
N PHE A 37 3.82 -6.02 4.83
CA PHE A 37 3.21 -6.36 6.11
C PHE A 37 4.20 -7.03 7.05
N VAL A 38 3.96 -6.91 8.36
CA VAL A 38 4.83 -7.49 9.41
C VAL A 38 4.93 -9.02 9.31
N ASN A 39 3.92 -9.68 8.73
CA ASN A 39 3.93 -11.13 8.48
C ASN A 39 4.68 -11.54 7.19
N GLY A 40 5.32 -10.61 6.49
CA GLY A 40 6.04 -10.85 5.24
C GLY A 40 5.17 -10.86 3.98
N ALA A 41 3.85 -10.65 4.10
CA ALA A 41 2.99 -10.46 2.94
C ALA A 41 3.30 -9.12 2.25
N VAL A 42 3.02 -9.06 0.95
CA VAL A 42 3.20 -7.88 0.12
C VAL A 42 1.95 -7.66 -0.72
N LEU A 43 1.46 -6.43 -0.78
CA LEU A 43 0.32 -6.03 -1.60
C LEU A 43 0.72 -4.87 -2.52
N ASP A 44 0.52 -5.06 -3.82
CA ASP A 44 0.72 -4.01 -4.81
C ASP A 44 -0.63 -3.31 -5.08
N LEU A 45 -0.67 -1.99 -4.92
CA LEU A 45 -1.82 -1.13 -5.15
C LEU A 45 -1.56 -0.21 -6.34
N GLU A 46 -2.54 -0.07 -7.22
CA GLU A 46 -2.48 0.82 -8.39
C GLU A 46 -2.68 2.30 -8.03
N MET A 47 -1.84 2.82 -7.14
CA MET A 47 -1.90 4.21 -6.69
C MET A 47 -0.50 4.75 -6.33
N ASN A 48 -0.43 6.04 -6.00
CA ASN A 48 0.82 6.65 -5.58
C ASN A 48 1.20 6.16 -4.16
N PRO A 49 2.45 5.71 -3.92
CA PRO A 49 2.91 5.31 -2.60
C PRO A 49 2.80 6.41 -1.54
N SER A 50 2.95 7.68 -1.92
CA SER A 50 2.79 8.81 -0.98
C SER A 50 1.33 8.95 -0.52
N GLU A 51 0.36 8.76 -1.41
CA GLU A 51 -1.06 8.82 -1.06
C GLU A 51 -1.44 7.63 -0.17
N CYS A 52 -0.95 6.43 -0.48
CA CYS A 52 -1.15 5.24 0.34
C CYS A 52 -0.61 5.43 1.76
N ALA A 53 0.61 5.95 1.90
CA ALA A 53 1.20 6.24 3.21
C ALA A 53 0.39 7.27 4.01
N GLN A 54 -0.08 8.34 3.36
CA GLN A 54 -0.91 9.36 4.01
C GLN A 54 -2.26 8.81 4.49
N GLU A 55 -2.88 7.89 3.75
CA GLU A 55 -4.12 7.25 4.18
C GLU A 55 -3.89 6.30 5.37
N LEU A 56 -2.76 5.60 5.39
CA LEU A 56 -2.37 4.76 6.54
C LEU A 56 -2.06 5.57 7.80
N GLU A 57 -1.46 6.75 7.67
CA GLU A 57 -1.16 7.64 8.81
C GLU A 57 -2.41 8.29 9.43
N LYS A 58 -3.48 8.48 8.66
CA LYS A 58 -4.73 9.12 9.13
C LYS A 58 -5.65 8.19 9.93
N ALA A 59 -5.32 6.91 10.03
CA ALA A 59 -6.21 5.86 10.46
C ALA A 59 -6.19 5.58 11.95
#